data_AF-A0A7C4G8B2-F1
#
_entry.id   AF-A0A7C4G8B2-F1
#
_cell.length_a   1.000
_cell.length_b   1.000
_cell.length_c   1.000
_cell.angle_alpha   90.00
_cell.angle_beta   90.00
_cell.angle_gamma   90.00
#
_symmetry.space_group_name_H-M   'P 1'
#
loop_
_entity.id
_entity.type
_entity.pdbx_description
1 polymer ?
#
loop_
_entity_poly.entity_id
_entity_poly.type
_entity_poly.pdbx_seq_one_letter_code
_entity_poly.pdbx_strand_id
1 'polypeptide(L)'
;MEALIDTNVLVYDTIEDSVFHEEAKKTLDKLDRWLIPSVVIEEFVLVLNQLNLKREIIGKKIDEILKSKRIEIVSIERSDLSSACISVLSENFLSKNSTIK
;
A
#
# COMPACT_ATOMS: atom_id res chain seq x y z
N MET A 1 -7.42 13.61 -8.17
CA MET A 1 -7.21 12.17 -8.40
C MET A 1 -6.82 11.53 -7.09
N GLU A 2 -7.45 10.40 -6.75
CA GLU A 2 -7.17 9.63 -5.53
C GLU A 2 -6.81 8.19 -5.90
N ALA A 3 -6.08 7.52 -5.02
CA ALA A 3 -5.70 6.12 -5.20
C ALA A 3 -5.61 5.39 -3.85
N LEU A 4 -5.85 4.07 -3.89
CA LEU A 4 -5.54 3.16 -2.81
C LEU A 4 -4.04 2.87 -2.81
N ILE A 5 -3.37 3.17 -1.71
CA ILE A 5 -1.90 3.06 -1.63
C ILE A 5 -1.52 1.69 -1.06
N ASP A 6 -0.62 1.01 -1.77
CA ASP A 6 0.00 -0.23 -1.32
C ASP A 6 1.29 0.03 -0.51
N THR A 7 1.67 -0.94 0.32
CA THR A 7 2.88 -0.88 1.15
C THR A 7 4.13 -0.61 0.33
N ASN A 8 4.28 -1.24 -0.84
CA ASN A 8 5.47 -1.08 -1.68
C ASN A 8 5.69 0.37 -2.13
N VAL A 9 4.61 1.10 -2.43
CA VAL A 9 4.71 2.50 -2.87
C VAL A 9 5.27 3.37 -1.76
N LEU A 10 4.82 3.19 -0.51
CA LEU A 10 5.36 3.91 0.64
C LEU A 10 6.81 3.54 0.94
N VAL A 11 7.16 2.25 0.79
CA VAL A 11 8.53 1.77 0.96
C VAL A 11 9.46 2.41 -0.08
N TYR A 12 9.10 2.38 -1.36
CA TYR A 12 9.94 2.96 -2.41
C TYR A 12 10.05 4.48 -2.28
N ASP A 13 8.99 5.19 -1.88
CA ASP A 13 9.07 6.61 -1.55
C ASP A 13 10.02 6.89 -0.36
N THR A 14 10.12 5.98 0.60
CA THR A 14 10.97 6.15 1.78
C THR A 14 12.44 5.79 1.54
N ILE A 15 12.72 4.79 0.70
CA ILE A 15 14.08 4.31 0.44
C ILE A 15 14.63 4.99 -0.83
N GLU A 16 15.34 6.09 -0.62
CA GLU A 16 15.90 6.94 -1.68
C GLU A 16 16.85 6.19 -2.63
N ASP A 17 17.59 5.21 -2.11
CA ASP A 17 18.52 4.37 -2.89
C ASP A 17 17.81 3.28 -3.71
N SER A 18 16.48 3.14 -3.62
CA SER A 18 15.73 2.16 -4.38
C SER A 18 15.54 2.60 -5.84
N VAL A 19 15.61 1.64 -6.77
CA VAL A 19 15.43 1.91 -8.22
C VAL A 19 14.07 2.51 -8.58
N PHE A 20 13.08 2.35 -7.69
CA PHE A 20 11.71 2.82 -7.88
C PHE A 20 11.39 4.10 -7.11
N HIS A 21 12.34 4.68 -6.37
CA HIS A 21 12.10 5.86 -5.52
C HIS A 21 11.49 7.02 -6.30
N GLU A 22 12.12 7.40 -7.41
CA GLU A 22 11.68 8.51 -8.24
C GLU A 22 10.30 8.29 -8.86
N GLU A 23 9.96 7.04 -9.18
CA GLU A 23 8.66 6.68 -9.75
C GLU A 23 7.56 6.73 -8.68
N ALA A 24 7.82 6.18 -7.50
CA ALA A 24 6.91 6.20 -6.37
C ALA A 24 6.60 7.65 -5.95
N LYS A 25 7.63 8.46 -5.75
CA LYS A 25 7.51 9.88 -5.40
C LYS A 25 6.69 10.66 -6.42
N LYS A 26 7.03 10.57 -7.71
CA LYS A 26 6.29 11.27 -8.79
C LYS A 26 4.84 10.82 -8.89
N THR A 27 4.55 9.55 -8.60
CA THR A 27 3.19 9.01 -8.63
C THR A 27 2.39 9.56 -7.46
N LEU A 28 2.96 9.52 -6.25
CA LEU A 28 2.38 10.05 -5.02
C LEU A 28 2.13 11.56 -5.08
N ASP A 29 3.07 12.33 -5.66
CA ASP A 29 2.98 13.79 -5.78
C ASP A 29 1.81 14.26 -6.66
N LYS A 30 1.38 13.43 -7.63
CA LYS A 30 0.26 13.72 -8.54
C LYS A 30 -1.11 13.44 -7.92
N LEU A 31 -1.16 12.75 -6.78
CA LEU A 31 -2.41 12.38 -6.12
C LEU A 31 -2.84 13.49 -5.15
N ASP A 32 -4.11 13.85 -5.21
CA ASP A 32 -4.72 14.82 -4.30
C ASP A 32 -5.05 14.18 -2.94
N ARG A 33 -5.44 12.90 -2.96
CA ARG A 33 -5.79 12.10 -1.78
C ARG A 33 -5.21 10.69 -1.87
N TRP A 34 -4.69 10.21 -0.74
CA TRP A 34 -4.14 8.87 -0.55
C TRP A 34 -5.08 8.10 0.37
N LEU A 35 -5.75 7.08 -0.16
CA LEU A 35 -6.53 6.13 0.63
C LEU A 35 -5.58 5.05 1.11
N ILE A 36 -5.34 4.96 2.42
CA ILE A 36 -4.38 4.00 2.98
C ILE A 36 -5.15 2.99 3.83
N PRO A 37 -5.28 1.73 3.40
CA PRO A 37 -5.78 0.67 4.25
C PRO A 37 -5.01 0.60 5.57
N SER A 38 -5.68 0.40 6.70
CA SER A 38 -5.01 0.37 8.01
C SER A 38 -3.87 -0.66 8.08
N VAL A 39 -4.04 -1.81 7.42
CA VAL A 39 -3.02 -2.88 7.34
C VAL A 39 -1.73 -2.42 6.65
N VAL A 40 -1.80 -1.50 5.68
CA VAL A 40 -0.63 -0.98 4.96
C VAL A 40 0.30 -0.21 5.90
N ILE A 41 -0.25 0.47 6.92
CA ILE A 41 0.58 1.14 7.93
C ILE A 41 1.35 0.10 8.76
N GLU A 42 0.69 -0.98 9.18
CA GLU A 42 1.32 -2.05 9.96
C GLU A 42 2.42 -2.75 9.16
N GLU A 43 2.14 -3.11 7.90
CA GLU A 43 3.10 -3.72 6.99
C GLU A 43 4.29 -2.79 6.71
N PHE A 44 4.04 -1.50 6.48
CA PHE A 44 5.09 -0.51 6.26
C PHE A 44 6.07 -0.47 7.45
N VAL A 45 5.56 -0.45 8.68
CA VAL A 45 6.40 -0.52 9.88
C VAL A 45 7.21 -1.81 9.95
N LEU A 46 6.60 -2.95 9.63
CA LEU A 46 7.29 -4.23 9.61
C LEU A 46 8.41 -4.25 8.56
N VAL A 47 8.15 -3.76 7.35
CA VAL A 47 9.15 -3.71 6.27
C VAL A 47 10.32 -2.79 6.64
N LEU A 48 10.05 -1.57 7.14
CA LEU A 48 11.13 -0.68 7.55
C LEU A 48 11.98 -1.26 8.70
N ASN A 49 11.34 -1.98 9.63
CA ASN A 49 12.07 -2.71 10.67
C ASN A 49 12.95 -3.83 10.09
N GLN A 50 12.44 -4.61 9.13
CA GLN A 50 13.21 -5.66 8.45
C GLN A 50 14.40 -5.11 7.65
N LEU A 51 14.26 -3.91 7.10
CA LEU A 51 15.34 -3.16 6.45
C LEU A 51 16.33 -2.53 7.46
N ASN A 52 16.15 -2.77 8.76
CA ASN A 52 17.00 -2.27 9.85
C ASN A 52 17.09 -0.74 9.92
N LEU A 53 16.03 -0.02 9.53
CA LEU A 53 15.96 1.42 9.74
C LEU A 53 15.90 1.72 11.25
N LYS A 54 16.48 2.85 11.63
CA LYS A 54 16.45 3.32 13.01
C LYS A 54 15.01 3.59 13.44
N ARG A 55 14.64 3.21 14.67
CA ARG A 55 13.27 3.37 15.20
C ARG A 55 12.78 4.81 15.15
N GLU A 56 13.68 5.77 15.36
CA GLU A 56 13.38 7.20 15.29
C GLU A 56 12.97 7.62 13.87
N ILE A 57 13.59 7.05 12.84
CA ILE A 57 13.25 7.30 11.43
C ILE A 57 11.89 6.69 11.12
N ILE A 58 11.65 5.45 11.55
CA ILE A 58 10.37 4.75 11.36
C ILE A 58 9.24 5.55 12.02
N GLY A 59 9.40 5.93 13.29
CA GLY A 59 8.41 6.73 14.01
C GLY A 59 8.13 8.08 13.33
N LYS A 60 9.17 8.75 12.85
CA LYS A 60 9.04 10.01 12.09
C LYS A 60 8.25 9.80 10.79
N LYS A 61 8.51 8.73 10.05
CA LYS A 61 7.81 8.43 8.78
C LYS A 61 6.32 8.12 9.01
N ILE A 62 6.00 7.35 10.05
CA ILE A 62 4.59 7.11 10.43
C ILE A 62 3.92 8.43 10.81
N ASP A 63 4.58 9.26 11.62
CA ASP A 63 4.04 10.56 12.05
C ASP A 63 3.80 11.52 10.87
N GLU A 64 4.71 11.57 9.89
CA GLU A 64 4.56 12.31 8.63
C GLU A 64 3.31 11.86 7.86
N ILE A 65 3.10 10.54 7.74
CA ILE A 65 1.94 9.95 7.08
C ILE A 65 0.66 10.34 7.83
N LEU A 66 0.58 10.08 9.14
CA LEU A 66 -0.64 10.30 9.92
C LEU A 66 -1.04 11.79 10.05
N LYS A 67 -0.08 12.71 9.96
CA LYS A 67 -0.35 14.16 10.01
C LYS A 67 -0.66 14.77 8.65
N SER A 68 -0.47 14.04 7.57
CA SER A 68 -0.72 14.55 6.22
C SER A 68 -2.20 14.81 6.00
N LYS A 69 -2.53 16.00 5.52
CA LYS A 69 -3.91 16.35 5.11
C LYS A 69 -4.37 15.60 3.86
N ARG A 70 -3.45 14.96 3.13
CA ARG A 70 -3.75 14.20 1.92
C ARG A 70 -4.21 12.78 2.22
N ILE A 71 -4.04 12.30 3.46
CA ILE A 71 -4.28 10.90 3.80
C ILE A 71 -5.66 10.72 4.40
N GLU A 72 -6.30 9.63 3.98
CA GLU A 72 -7.46 9.04 4.64
C GLU A 72 -7.13 7.59 4.98
N ILE A 73 -7.17 7.24 6.26
CA ILE A 73 -6.99 5.86 6.73
C ILE A 73 -8.32 5.12 6.51
N VAL A 74 -8.27 4.04 5.73
CA VAL A 74 -9.41 3.17 5.48
C VAL A 74 -9.32 1.98 6.44
N SER A 75 -10.24 1.93 7.41
CA SER A 75 -10.34 0.78 8.32
C SER A 75 -10.78 -0.47 7.58
N ILE A 76 -10.15 -1.61 7.88
CA ILE A 76 -10.52 -2.91 7.33
C ILE A 76 -11.27 -3.69 8.41
N GLU A 77 -12.51 -4.09 8.10
CA GLU A 77 -13.36 -4.89 8.96
C GLU A 77 -13.41 -6.36 8.53
N ARG A 78 -13.95 -7.23 9.39
CA ARG A 78 -14.11 -8.66 9.11
C ARG A 78 -14.95 -8.92 7.85
N SER A 79 -15.95 -8.09 7.60
CA SER A 79 -16.80 -8.16 6.40
C SER A 79 -16.00 -7.89 5.13
N ASP A 80 -15.05 -6.97 5.16
CA ASP A 80 -14.19 -6.66 4.00
C ASP A 80 -13.32 -7.85 3.65
N LEU A 81 -12.71 -8.49 4.67
CA LEU A 81 -11.91 -9.70 4.47
C LEU A 81 -12.75 -10.87 3.95
N SER A 82 -13.97 -11.01 4.46
CA SER A 82 -14.90 -12.05 4.01
C SER A 82 -15.32 -11.80 2.55
N SER A 83 -15.60 -10.55 2.19
CA SER A 83 -15.94 -10.14 0.83
C SER A 83 -14.77 -10.35 -0.13
N ALA A 84 -13.55 -9.98 0.27
CA ALA A 84 -12.34 -10.22 -0.52
C ALA A 84 -12.12 -11.72 -0.77
N CYS A 85 -12.30 -12.56 0.26
CA CYS A 85 -12.22 -14.01 0.12
C CYS A 85 -13.29 -14.55 -0.85
N ILE A 86 -14.53 -14.09 -0.72
CA ILE A 86 -15.62 -14.46 -1.65
C ILE A 86 -15.29 -14.01 -3.07
N SER A 87 -14.78 -12.79 -3.28
CA SER A 87 -14.39 -12.30 -4.60
C SER A 87 -13.37 -13.23 -5.25
N VAL A 88 -12.29 -13.57 -4.54
CA VAL A 88 -11.25 -14.50 -5.04
C VAL A 88 -11.82 -15.89 -5.34
N LEU A 89 -12.72 -16.41 -4.50
CA LEU A 89 -13.34 -17.74 -4.70
C LEU A 89 -14.41 -17.75 -5.79
N SER A 90 -15.08 -16.62 -6.01
CA SER A 90 -16.11 -16.45 -7.04
C SER A 90 -15.49 -16.26 -8.44
N GLU A 91 -14.22 -15.84 -8.50
CA GLU A 91 -13.39 -15.83 -9.70
C GLU A 91 -12.98 -17.27 -10.10
N ASN A 92 -13.94 -18.08 -10.55
CA ASN A 92 -13.64 -19.34 -11.23
C ASN A 92 -13.04 -19.07 -12.63
N PHE A 93 -11.77 -19.44 -12.83
CA PHE A 93 -11.26 -20.05 -14.08
C PHE A 93 -11.45 -19.32 -15.44
N LEU A 94 -11.28 -18.00 -15.55
CA LEU A 94 -11.20 -17.36 -16.88
C LEU A 94 -9.93 -17.72 -17.70
N SER A 95 -9.08 -18.65 -17.23
CA SER A 95 -7.94 -19.17 -17.99
C SER A 95 -8.10 -20.59 -18.57
N LYS A 96 -9.25 -21.28 -18.38
CA LYS A 96 -9.44 -22.65 -18.91
C LYS A 96 -10.25 -22.78 -20.21
N ASN A 97 -10.62 -21.68 -20.88
CA ASN A 97 -11.31 -21.71 -22.18
C ASN A 97 -10.51 -21.06 -23.33
N SER A 98 -9.19 -21.15 -23.32
CA SER A 98 -8.35 -20.93 -24.50
C SER A 98 -7.40 -22.10 -24.72
N THR A 99 -7.97 -23.29 -24.85
CA THR A 99 -7.46 -24.30 -25.79
C THR A 99 -8.61 -24.60 -26.73
N ILE A 100 -8.55 -24.04 -27.95
CA ILE A 100 -9.05 -24.56 -29.24
C ILE A 100 -8.70 -23.48 -30.29
N LYS A 101 -7.48 -23.54 -30.82
CA LYS A 101 -7.15 -23.82 -32.23
C LYS A 101 -5.65 -23.66 -32.44
#